data_AF-A0A8H8MA75-F1
#
_entry.id   AF-A0A8H8MA75-F1
#
_cell.length_a   1.000
_cell.length_b   1.000
_cell.length_c   1.000
_cell.angle_alpha   90.00
_cell.angle_beta   90.00
_cell.angle_gamma   90.00
#
_symmetry.space_group_name_H-M   'P 1'
#
loop_
_entity.id
_entity.type
_entity.pdbx_description
1 polymer ?
#
loop_
_entity_poly.entity_id
_entity_poly.type
_entity_poly.pdbx_seq_one_letter_code
_entity_poly.pdbx_strand_id
1 'polypeptide(L)'
;MNDDEDFETLLELTAQLQLEDIQEWRSSLKGKNRVGVVSDVELSINSIEAHHKTTLQNIADRRFARSVHRAVTQDSSLIAALAAIEEQERSDRELALKLSINANANAQQPAPAVPTSLAHTILSRTKPTDNRSEVSSSSSKATVDESLFPPRCCNKQISFQDVRAIFSPQLIRAFEQKAEEYKTTNRLYCHNPRCSAFLGPAVGNERDKVPGILRVPHARRIQKFNRFSILEDRKAGSLAQAVIAWWNSRWDATI
;
A
#
# COMPACT_ATOMS: atom_id res chain seq x y z
N MET A 1 21.21 3.91 1.53
CA MET A 1 20.90 3.45 2.89
C MET A 1 20.63 4.70 3.71
N ASN A 2 19.59 4.67 4.52
CA ASN A 2 19.13 5.82 5.29
C ASN A 2 19.54 5.52 6.73
N ASP A 3 20.78 5.85 7.08
CA ASP A 3 21.44 5.35 8.29
C ASP A 3 20.62 5.65 9.57
N ASP A 4 19.85 6.75 9.58
CA ASP A 4 18.92 7.10 10.65
C ASP A 4 17.72 6.14 10.78
N GLU A 5 17.14 5.68 9.68
CA GLU A 5 16.02 4.73 9.69
C GLU A 5 16.50 3.33 10.11
N ASP A 6 17.72 2.96 9.70
CA ASP A 6 18.35 1.70 10.09
C ASP A 6 18.66 1.68 11.60
N PHE A 7 19.21 2.78 12.15
CA PHE A 7 19.46 2.92 13.58
C PHE A 7 18.17 2.88 14.42
N GLU A 8 17.12 3.55 13.97
CA GLU A 8 15.82 3.51 14.67
C GLU A 8 15.20 2.12 14.65
N THR A 9 15.33 1.38 13.55
CA THR A 9 14.84 0.00 13.44
C THR A 9 15.62 -0.92 14.39
N LEU A 10 16.94 -0.73 14.49
CA LEU A 10 17.78 -1.45 15.45
C LEU A 10 17.38 -1.14 16.91
N LEU A 11 17.14 0.14 17.22
CA LEU A 11 16.74 0.58 18.56
C LEU A 11 15.36 0.03 18.94
N GLU A 12 14.42 0.02 17.99
CA GLU A 12 13.08 -0.56 18.16
C GLU A 12 13.17 -2.05 18.48
N LEU A 13 13.94 -2.80 17.69
CA LEU A 13 14.12 -4.24 17.91
C LEU A 13 14.76 -4.51 19.28
N THR A 14 15.78 -3.74 19.65
CA THR A 14 16.46 -3.88 20.94
C THR A 14 15.50 -3.65 22.10
N ALA A 15 14.69 -2.59 22.04
CA ALA A 15 13.69 -2.29 23.07
C ALA A 15 12.57 -3.35 23.15
N GLN A 16 12.17 -3.94 22.02
CA GLN A 16 11.19 -5.05 22.00
C GLN A 16 11.74 -6.30 22.67
N LEU A 17 12.96 -6.72 22.30
CA LEU A 17 13.60 -7.90 22.91
C LEU A 17 13.79 -7.72 24.42
N GLN A 18 14.22 -6.54 24.87
CA GLN A 18 14.35 -6.26 26.30
C GLN A 18 13.02 -6.31 27.05
N LEU A 19 11.91 -5.93 26.40
CA LEU A 19 10.58 -6.07 26.99
C LEU A 19 10.12 -7.53 27.06
N GLU A 20 10.46 -8.34 26.06
CA GLU A 20 10.20 -9.79 26.07
C GLU A 20 10.97 -10.47 27.21
N ASP A 21 12.27 -10.16 27.34
CA ASP A 21 13.11 -10.67 28.44
C ASP A 21 12.51 -10.28 29.81
N ILE A 22 12.09 -9.02 29.99
CA ILE A 22 11.47 -8.57 31.24
C ILE A 22 10.17 -9.31 31.55
N GLN A 23 9.36 -9.60 30.53
CA GLN A 23 8.11 -10.35 30.69
C GLN A 23 8.37 -11.81 31.09
N GLU A 24 9.35 -12.45 30.45
CA GLU A 24 9.78 -13.80 30.80
C GLU A 24 10.28 -13.85 32.25
N TRP A 25 11.13 -12.89 32.64
CA TRP A 25 11.63 -12.78 34.00
C TRP A 25 10.48 -12.63 34.99
N ARG A 26 9.53 -11.70 34.75
CA ARG A 26 8.35 -11.51 35.61
C ARG A 26 7.54 -12.79 35.81
N SER A 27 7.35 -13.58 34.76
CA SER A 27 6.63 -14.86 34.86
C SER A 27 7.35 -15.88 35.77
N SER A 28 8.67 -15.76 35.91
CA SER A 28 9.50 -16.64 36.73
C SER A 28 9.60 -16.21 38.21
N LEU A 29 9.19 -14.98 38.57
CA LEU A 29 9.21 -14.52 39.96
C LEU A 29 8.07 -15.13 40.78
N LYS A 30 8.40 -16.06 41.69
CA LYS A 30 7.48 -16.48 42.77
C LYS A 30 7.56 -15.49 43.94
N GLY A 31 6.44 -14.81 44.21
CA GLY A 31 6.33 -13.75 45.23
C GLY A 31 6.60 -14.25 46.65
N LYS A 32 7.69 -13.77 47.26
CA LYS A 32 7.98 -13.90 48.70
C LYS A 32 7.86 -12.56 49.45
N ASN A 33 7.24 -11.56 48.84
CA ASN A 33 7.12 -10.23 49.44
C ASN A 33 5.87 -10.10 50.31
N ARG A 34 6.00 -9.25 51.34
CA ARG A 34 4.87 -8.80 52.16
C ARG A 34 3.92 -7.98 51.29
N VAL A 35 2.62 -8.19 51.48
CA VAL A 35 1.57 -7.46 50.76
C VAL A 35 1.75 -5.95 50.94
N GLY A 36 1.76 -5.20 49.83
CA GLY A 36 1.87 -3.73 49.83
C GLY A 36 3.30 -3.17 49.83
N VAL A 37 4.34 -4.01 49.85
CA VAL A 37 5.74 -3.57 49.73
C VAL A 37 6.29 -3.99 48.37
N VAL A 38 6.54 -3.02 47.50
CA VAL A 38 7.30 -3.23 46.25
C VAL A 38 8.76 -3.38 46.62
N SER A 39 9.40 -4.48 46.20
CA SER A 39 10.83 -4.68 46.42
C SER A 39 11.66 -3.76 45.52
N ASP A 40 12.86 -3.36 45.95
CA ASP A 40 13.81 -2.59 45.12
C ASP A 40 14.07 -3.26 43.76
N VAL A 41 14.08 -4.60 43.74
CA VAL A 41 14.21 -5.39 42.51
C VAL A 41 13.01 -5.16 41.59
N GLU A 42 11.80 -5.17 42.15
CA GLU A 42 10.57 -4.95 41.40
C GLU A 42 10.46 -3.50 40.89
N LEU A 43 10.90 -2.53 41.71
CA LEU A 43 11.01 -1.14 41.29
C LEU A 43 11.98 -0.97 40.12
N SER A 44 13.14 -1.63 40.17
CA SER A 44 14.12 -1.60 39.08
C SER A 44 13.55 -2.18 37.78
N ILE A 45 12.84 -3.31 37.86
CA ILE A 45 12.17 -3.94 36.70
C ILE A 45 11.10 -2.99 36.13
N ASN A 46 10.28 -2.38 36.97
CA ASN A 46 9.25 -1.43 36.55
C ASN A 46 9.86 -0.23 35.83
N SER A 47 10.98 0.30 36.33
CA SER A 47 11.69 1.42 35.72
C SER A 47 12.29 1.07 34.35
N ILE A 48 12.90 -0.11 34.22
CA ILE A 48 13.49 -0.58 32.96
C ILE A 48 12.38 -0.82 31.93
N GLU A 49 11.28 -1.46 32.34
CA GLU A 49 10.12 -1.66 31.47
C GLU A 49 9.53 -0.33 30.96
N ALA A 50 9.38 0.66 31.86
CA ALA A 50 8.92 1.98 31.50
C ALA A 50 9.86 2.65 30.49
N HIS A 51 11.18 2.56 30.70
CA HIS A 51 12.18 3.11 29.80
C HIS A 51 12.07 2.55 28.37
N HIS A 52 11.94 1.23 28.21
CA HIS A 52 11.81 0.61 26.88
C HIS A 52 10.48 0.95 26.21
N LYS A 53 9.38 1.00 26.97
CA LYS A 53 8.08 1.47 26.45
C LYS A 53 8.15 2.91 25.95
N THR A 54 8.77 3.81 26.71
CA THR A 54 9.01 5.20 26.28
C THR A 54 9.88 5.27 25.04
N THR A 55 10.91 4.42 24.94
CA THR A 55 11.76 4.36 23.74
C THR A 55 10.96 4.01 22.49
N LEU A 56 10.07 3.00 22.57
CA LEU A 56 9.20 2.63 21.45
C LEU A 56 8.23 3.76 21.07
N GLN A 57 7.65 4.44 22.05
CA GLN A 57 6.79 5.60 21.81
C GLN A 57 7.54 6.71 21.07
N ASN A 58 8.75 7.04 21.53
CA ASN A 58 9.58 8.06 20.89
C ASN A 58 9.91 7.71 19.43
N ILE A 59 10.19 6.44 19.13
CA ILE A 59 10.45 5.99 17.75
C ILE A 59 9.19 6.16 16.88
N ALA A 60 8.02 5.77 17.40
CA ALA A 60 6.75 5.95 16.71
C ALA A 60 6.47 7.44 16.42
N ASP A 61 6.66 8.32 17.41
CA ASP A 61 6.46 9.76 17.27
C ASP A 61 7.42 10.36 16.24
N ARG A 62 8.69 9.92 16.21
CA ARG A 62 9.66 10.35 15.21
C ARG A 62 9.30 9.91 13.80
N ARG A 63 8.79 8.69 13.63
CA ARG A 63 8.30 8.18 12.33
C ARG A 63 7.10 8.99 11.86
N PHE A 64 6.17 9.27 12.77
CA PHE A 64 5.01 10.12 12.51
C PHE A 64 5.42 11.55 12.11
N ALA A 65 6.31 12.19 12.88
CA ALA A 65 6.79 13.54 12.60
C ALA A 65 7.48 13.65 11.22
N ARG A 66 8.29 12.64 10.84
CA ARG A 66 8.89 12.58 9.50
C ARG A 66 7.85 12.39 8.40
N SER A 67 6.82 11.60 8.64
CA SER A 67 5.70 11.44 7.71
C SER A 67 5.00 12.78 7.46
N VAL A 68 4.64 13.49 8.54
CA VAL A 68 4.03 14.83 8.46
C VAL A 68 4.96 15.79 7.72
N HIS A 69 6.26 15.81 8.05
CA HIS A 69 7.23 16.65 7.37
C HIS A 69 7.31 16.38 5.86
N ARG A 70 7.36 15.11 5.46
CA ARG A 70 7.38 14.71 4.04
C ARG A 70 6.10 15.15 3.33
N ALA A 71 4.93 14.95 3.94
CA ALA A 71 3.64 15.38 3.38
C ALA A 71 3.58 16.90 3.20
N VAL A 72 3.92 17.67 4.23
CA VAL A 72 3.93 19.16 4.17
C VAL A 72 4.91 19.66 3.11
N THR A 73 6.09 19.06 3.01
CA THR A 73 7.10 19.46 2.02
C THR A 73 6.61 19.15 0.59
N GLN A 74 6.07 17.96 0.37
CA GLN A 74 5.55 17.51 -0.92
C GLN A 74 4.32 18.31 -1.37
N ASP A 75 3.51 18.78 -0.43
CA ASP A 75 2.28 19.52 -0.69
C ASP A 75 2.42 21.03 -0.51
N SER A 76 3.66 21.53 -0.34
CA SER A 76 3.96 22.94 -0.09
C SER A 76 3.33 23.92 -1.09
N SER A 77 3.35 23.61 -2.39
CA SER A 77 2.72 24.45 -3.42
C SER A 77 1.19 24.48 -3.33
N LEU A 78 0.58 23.35 -2.97
CA LEU A 78 -0.86 23.24 -2.76
C LEU A 78 -1.27 23.99 -1.49
N ILE A 79 -0.52 23.81 -0.40
CA ILE A 79 -0.73 24.54 0.86
C ILE A 79 -0.64 26.05 0.61
N ALA A 80 0.38 26.51 -0.11
CA ALA A 80 0.53 27.93 -0.44
C ALA A 80 -0.64 28.47 -1.29
N ALA A 81 -1.09 27.68 -2.28
CA ALA A 81 -2.23 28.06 -3.10
C ALA A 81 -3.53 28.13 -2.29
N LEU A 82 -3.79 27.17 -1.42
CA LEU A 82 -4.95 27.19 -0.53
C LEU A 82 -4.89 28.37 0.44
N ALA A 83 -3.73 28.64 1.04
CA ALA A 83 -3.55 29.79 1.92
C ALA A 83 -3.82 31.14 1.20
N ALA A 84 -3.40 31.25 -0.06
CA ALA A 84 -3.69 32.43 -0.87
C ALA A 84 -5.20 32.58 -1.18
N ILE A 85 -5.90 31.46 -1.42
CA ILE A 85 -7.36 31.45 -1.58
C ILE A 85 -8.05 31.88 -0.29
N GLU A 86 -7.67 31.32 0.86
CA GLU A 86 -8.25 31.67 2.16
C GLU A 86 -8.07 33.16 2.50
N GLU A 87 -6.91 33.75 2.18
CA GLU A 87 -6.66 35.17 2.41
C GLU A 87 -7.52 36.06 1.48
N GLN A 88 -7.70 35.62 0.23
CA GLN A 88 -8.62 36.28 -0.70
C GLN A 88 -10.06 36.22 -0.18
N GLU A 89 -10.53 35.06 0.26
CA GLU A 89 -11.88 34.89 0.82
C GLU A 89 -12.08 35.76 2.07
N ARG A 90 -11.05 35.92 2.91
CA ARG A 90 -11.08 36.82 4.06
C ARG A 90 -11.24 38.28 3.63
N SER A 91 -10.48 38.70 2.61
CA SER A 91 -10.54 40.06 2.05
C SER A 91 -11.88 40.34 1.39
N ASP A 92 -12.41 39.38 0.63
CA ASP A 92 -13.72 39.46 -0.02
C ASP A 92 -14.84 39.59 1.01
N ARG A 93 -14.76 38.82 2.11
CA ARG A 93 -15.70 38.93 3.24
C ARG A 93 -15.64 40.32 3.89
N GLU A 94 -14.45 40.87 4.11
CA GLU A 94 -14.29 42.22 4.68
C GLU A 94 -14.90 43.29 3.77
N LEU A 95 -14.66 43.17 2.46
CA LEU A 95 -15.22 44.08 1.47
C LEU A 95 -16.75 43.98 1.44
N ALA A 96 -17.31 42.77 1.42
CA ALA A 96 -18.75 42.56 1.45
C ALA A 96 -19.39 43.20 2.69
N LEU A 97 -18.74 43.11 3.86
CA LEU A 97 -19.21 43.79 5.07
C LEU A 97 -19.17 45.31 4.93
N LYS A 98 -18.09 45.88 4.38
CA LYS A 98 -18.01 47.34 4.12
C LYS A 98 -19.11 47.83 3.18
N LEU A 99 -19.37 47.08 2.11
CA LEU A 99 -20.44 47.38 1.15
C LEU A 99 -21.83 47.21 1.78
N SER A 100 -22.01 46.24 2.68
CA SER A 100 -23.27 46.04 3.39
C SER A 100 -23.63 47.21 4.32
N ILE A 101 -22.62 47.85 4.91
CA ILE A 101 -22.77 49.01 5.81
C ILE A 101 -22.89 50.31 5.00
N ASN A 102 -22.12 50.44 3.91
CA ASN A 102 -22.15 51.60 3.03
C ASN A 102 -22.02 51.17 1.57
N ALA A 103 -23.14 51.20 0.85
CA ALA A 103 -23.21 50.81 -0.56
C ALA A 103 -22.32 51.68 -1.49
N ASN A 104 -21.91 52.87 -1.04
CA ASN A 104 -21.04 53.78 -1.78
C ASN A 104 -19.55 53.65 -1.38
N ALA A 105 -19.18 52.67 -0.54
CA ALA A 105 -17.78 52.40 -0.24
C ALA A 105 -17.05 51.96 -1.53
N ASN A 106 -15.86 52.51 -1.78
CA ASN A 106 -15.09 52.26 -3.01
C ASN A 106 -14.89 50.75 -3.24
N ALA A 107 -15.45 50.24 -4.34
CA ALA A 107 -15.43 48.82 -4.70
C ALA A 107 -14.14 48.47 -5.46
N GLN A 108 -12.99 48.60 -4.81
CA GLN A 108 -11.76 48.03 -5.34
C GLN A 108 -11.69 46.56 -4.91
N GLN A 109 -12.14 45.65 -5.77
CA GLN A 109 -11.93 44.22 -5.53
C GLN A 109 -10.43 43.91 -5.66
N PRO A 110 -9.81 43.22 -4.68
CA PRO A 110 -8.43 42.76 -4.83
C PRO A 110 -8.35 41.77 -5.99
N ALA A 111 -7.29 41.88 -6.80
CA ALA A 111 -7.07 41.01 -7.96
C ALA A 111 -7.07 39.52 -7.54
N PRO A 112 -7.58 38.61 -8.38
CA PRO A 112 -7.70 37.19 -8.01
C PRO A 112 -6.32 36.61 -7.69
N ALA A 113 -6.19 36.05 -6.48
CA ALA A 113 -4.92 35.57 -5.93
C ALA A 113 -4.30 34.37 -6.66
N VAL A 114 -5.05 33.68 -7.54
CA VAL A 114 -4.54 32.48 -8.24
C VAL A 114 -4.92 32.50 -9.72
N PRO A 115 -3.96 32.32 -10.66
CA PRO A 115 -4.31 32.07 -12.06
C PRO A 115 -5.08 30.75 -12.18
N THR A 116 -6.14 30.75 -12.99
CA THR A 116 -7.08 29.63 -13.24
C THR A 116 -6.41 28.28 -13.52
N SER A 117 -5.17 28.30 -13.99
CA SER A 117 -4.33 27.11 -14.23
C SER A 117 -4.03 26.29 -12.95
N LEU A 118 -3.90 26.91 -11.78
CA LEU A 118 -3.61 26.22 -10.51
C LEU A 118 -4.88 25.64 -9.87
N ALA A 119 -6.04 26.25 -10.09
CA ALA A 119 -7.33 25.73 -9.62
C ALA A 119 -7.62 24.34 -10.22
N HIS A 120 -7.28 24.12 -11.49
CA HIS A 120 -7.36 22.80 -12.11
C HIS A 120 -6.40 21.80 -11.46
N THR A 121 -5.20 22.20 -11.06
CA THR A 121 -4.24 21.33 -10.35
C THR A 121 -4.71 20.93 -8.95
N ILE A 122 -5.31 21.86 -8.19
CA ILE A 122 -5.89 21.60 -6.86
C ILE A 122 -7.02 20.56 -6.95
N LEU A 123 -7.90 20.66 -7.96
CA LEU A 123 -8.97 19.69 -8.20
C LEU A 123 -8.48 18.35 -8.77
N SER A 124 -7.29 18.34 -9.37
CA SER A 124 -6.69 17.12 -9.96
C SER A 124 -5.99 16.26 -8.92
N ARG A 125 -5.49 16.86 -7.83
CA ARG A 125 -4.70 16.16 -6.79
C ARG A 125 -5.55 15.63 -5.62
N THR A 126 -6.76 16.18 -5.44
CA THR A 126 -7.76 15.73 -4.44
C THR A 126 -8.71 14.65 -4.98
N LYS A 127 -8.69 14.37 -6.28
CA LYS A 127 -9.14 13.05 -6.73
C LYS A 127 -8.07 12.07 -6.28
N PRO A 128 -8.42 10.92 -5.67
CA PRO A 128 -7.50 9.80 -5.67
C PRO A 128 -7.14 9.62 -7.13
N THR A 129 -5.92 9.98 -7.52
CA THR A 129 -5.40 9.56 -8.81
C THR A 129 -5.43 8.07 -8.69
N ASP A 130 -6.41 7.46 -9.33
CA ASP A 130 -6.56 6.04 -9.49
C ASP A 130 -5.34 5.63 -10.34
N ASN A 131 -4.17 5.58 -9.72
CA ASN A 131 -2.92 5.09 -10.27
C ASN A 131 -3.11 3.64 -10.74
N ARG A 132 -4.18 2.98 -10.28
CA ARG A 132 -4.80 1.80 -10.86
C ARG A 132 -4.95 1.88 -12.39
N SER A 133 -5.37 3.02 -12.94
CA SER A 133 -5.56 3.21 -14.38
C SER A 133 -4.24 3.38 -15.13
N GLU A 134 -3.26 4.09 -14.57
CA GLU A 134 -1.92 4.26 -15.16
C GLU A 134 -1.08 2.98 -15.07
N VAL A 135 -1.10 2.28 -13.93
CA VAL A 135 -0.43 1.00 -13.74
C VAL A 135 -1.08 -0.08 -14.61
N SER A 136 -2.41 -0.07 -14.74
CA SER A 136 -3.13 -0.95 -15.69
C SER A 136 -2.76 -0.63 -17.14
N SER A 137 -2.62 0.64 -17.52
CA SER A 137 -2.22 1.06 -18.87
C SER A 137 -0.78 0.67 -19.21
N SER A 138 0.16 0.89 -18.29
CA SER A 138 1.57 0.49 -18.44
C SER A 138 1.71 -1.04 -18.57
N SER A 139 1.01 -1.79 -17.71
CA SER A 139 0.98 -3.26 -17.77
C SER A 139 0.31 -3.78 -19.03
N SER A 140 -0.75 -3.11 -19.52
CA SER A 140 -1.41 -3.48 -20.78
C SER A 140 -0.46 -3.30 -21.97
N LYS A 141 0.34 -2.24 -22.01
CA LYS A 141 1.36 -2.04 -23.05
C LYS A 141 2.45 -3.12 -23.00
N ALA A 142 2.85 -3.54 -21.81
CA ALA A 142 3.81 -4.63 -21.61
C ALA A 142 3.27 -6.02 -22.04
N THR A 143 1.96 -6.18 -22.26
CA THR A 143 1.41 -7.43 -22.85
C THR A 143 1.47 -7.48 -24.38
N VAL A 144 1.78 -6.36 -25.02
CA VAL A 144 1.88 -6.24 -26.48
C VAL A 144 3.33 -6.07 -26.91
N ASP A 145 4.10 -5.25 -26.19
CA ASP A 145 5.50 -4.96 -26.49
C ASP A 145 6.44 -5.72 -25.55
N GLU A 146 7.20 -6.66 -26.12
CA GLU A 146 8.17 -7.49 -25.40
C GLU A 146 9.33 -6.66 -24.79
N SER A 147 9.69 -5.53 -25.40
CA SER A 147 10.77 -4.66 -24.89
C SER A 147 10.41 -3.96 -23.58
N LEU A 148 9.11 -3.81 -23.33
CA LEU A 148 8.53 -3.21 -22.14
C LEU A 148 8.22 -4.24 -21.05
N PHE A 149 8.52 -5.52 -21.30
CA PHE A 149 8.32 -6.60 -20.34
C PHE A 149 9.64 -6.92 -19.61
N PRO A 150 9.67 -6.97 -18.26
CA PRO A 150 8.58 -6.71 -17.32
C PRO A 150 8.26 -5.22 -17.18
N PRO A 151 7.02 -4.83 -16.81
CA PRO A 151 6.64 -3.43 -16.63
C PRO A 151 7.50 -2.79 -15.53
N ARG A 152 8.09 -1.64 -15.87
CA ARG A 152 8.98 -0.87 -15.00
C ARG A 152 8.39 0.51 -14.73
N CYS A 153 8.52 0.96 -13.48
CA CYS A 153 8.29 2.35 -13.10
C CYS A 153 9.56 2.88 -12.42
N CYS A 154 10.03 4.06 -12.83
CA CYS A 154 11.21 4.71 -12.24
C CYS A 154 12.45 3.78 -12.14
N ASN A 155 12.71 2.98 -13.18
CA ASN A 155 13.78 1.97 -13.26
C ASN A 155 13.69 0.79 -12.27
N LYS A 156 12.60 0.63 -11.53
CA LYS A 156 12.34 -0.55 -10.69
C LYS A 156 11.35 -1.48 -11.39
N GLN A 157 11.63 -2.78 -11.38
CA GLN A 157 10.68 -3.80 -11.82
C GLN A 157 9.52 -3.85 -10.83
N ILE A 158 8.29 -3.80 -11.35
CA ILE A 158 7.10 -3.91 -10.53
C ILE A 158 6.84 -5.41 -10.29
N SER A 159 6.78 -5.83 -9.03
CA SER A 159 6.41 -7.20 -8.68
C SER A 159 4.95 -7.43 -9.04
N PHE A 160 4.68 -8.47 -9.83
CA PHE A 160 3.33 -8.82 -10.24
C PHE A 160 2.43 -9.20 -9.05
N GLN A 161 3.01 -9.74 -7.98
CA GLN A 161 2.25 -10.12 -6.77
C GLN A 161 1.61 -8.91 -6.10
N ASP A 162 2.31 -7.78 -6.08
CA ASP A 162 1.88 -6.56 -5.38
C ASP A 162 0.74 -5.86 -6.13
N VAL A 163 0.73 -5.94 -7.47
CA VAL A 163 -0.28 -5.30 -8.32
C VAL A 163 -1.45 -6.22 -8.71
N ARG A 164 -1.35 -7.52 -8.41
CA ARG A 164 -2.38 -8.52 -8.72
C ARG A 164 -3.74 -8.19 -8.11
N ALA A 165 -3.75 -7.62 -6.90
CA ALA A 165 -4.98 -7.23 -6.21
C ALA A 165 -5.70 -6.05 -6.90
N ILE A 166 -4.99 -5.29 -7.73
CA ILE A 166 -5.47 -4.05 -8.34
C ILE A 166 -5.89 -4.27 -9.80
N PHE A 167 -5.40 -5.32 -10.47
CA PHE A 167 -5.73 -5.64 -11.87
C PHE A 167 -7.04 -6.40 -12.06
N SER A 168 -7.62 -6.27 -13.25
CA SER A 168 -8.77 -7.06 -13.65
C SER A 168 -8.36 -8.52 -13.89
N PRO A 169 -9.24 -9.50 -13.65
CA PRO A 169 -8.92 -10.92 -13.87
C PRO A 169 -8.53 -11.23 -15.32
N GLN A 170 -9.03 -10.46 -16.30
CA GLN A 170 -8.63 -10.59 -17.70
C GLN A 170 -7.19 -10.14 -17.93
N LEU A 171 -6.79 -9.00 -17.33
CA LEU A 171 -5.44 -8.47 -17.47
C LEU A 171 -4.41 -9.36 -16.77
N ILE A 172 -4.77 -9.93 -15.61
CA ILE A 172 -3.93 -10.90 -14.89
C ILE A 172 -3.63 -12.10 -15.78
N ARG A 173 -4.66 -12.70 -16.39
CA ARG A 173 -4.50 -13.86 -17.29
C ARG A 173 -3.64 -13.52 -18.51
N ALA A 174 -3.88 -12.35 -19.12
CA ALA A 174 -3.09 -11.90 -20.26
C ALA A 174 -1.62 -11.73 -19.89
N PHE A 175 -1.34 -11.17 -18.72
CA PHE A 175 0.03 -10.97 -18.24
C PHE A 175 0.73 -12.29 -17.91
N GLU A 176 0.06 -13.24 -17.27
CA GLU A 176 0.61 -14.57 -16.98
C GLU A 176 0.92 -15.35 -18.28
N GLN A 177 0.01 -15.33 -19.26
CA GLN A 177 0.22 -15.96 -20.57
C GLN A 177 1.40 -15.32 -21.32
N LYS A 178 1.47 -13.99 -21.34
CA LYS A 178 2.57 -13.26 -21.98
C LYS A 178 3.90 -13.44 -21.25
N ALA A 179 3.88 -13.59 -19.94
CA ALA A 179 5.08 -13.90 -19.17
C ALA A 179 5.67 -15.27 -19.54
N GLU A 180 4.83 -16.29 -19.75
CA GLU A 180 5.27 -17.61 -20.21
C GLU A 180 5.77 -17.56 -21.66
N GLU A 181 5.01 -16.90 -22.53
CA GLU A 181 5.40 -16.68 -23.92
C GLU A 181 6.78 -15.99 -23.99
N TYR A 182 6.96 -14.84 -23.34
CA TYR A 182 8.21 -14.08 -23.37
C TYR A 182 9.41 -14.78 -22.72
N LYS A 183 9.17 -15.67 -21.74
CA LYS A 183 10.24 -16.50 -21.15
C LYS A 183 10.71 -17.64 -22.05
N THR A 184 9.89 -18.07 -23.02
CA THR A 184 10.26 -19.19 -23.90
C THR A 184 11.13 -18.73 -25.07
N THR A 185 12.28 -19.37 -25.29
CA THR A 185 13.24 -18.99 -26.35
C THR A 185 12.80 -19.44 -27.74
N ASN A 186 12.27 -20.67 -27.86
CA ASN A 186 11.85 -21.24 -29.14
C ASN A 186 10.32 -21.40 -29.15
N ARG A 187 9.60 -20.38 -29.59
CA ARG A 187 8.15 -20.26 -29.43
C ARG A 187 7.41 -20.84 -30.62
N LEU A 188 6.41 -21.69 -30.37
CA LEU A 188 5.47 -22.14 -31.39
C LEU A 188 4.21 -21.30 -31.34
N TYR A 189 3.80 -20.81 -32.51
CA TYR A 189 2.57 -20.07 -32.71
C TYR A 189 1.65 -20.81 -33.67
N CYS A 190 0.34 -20.61 -33.51
CA CYS A 190 -0.63 -21.06 -34.48
C CYS A 190 -0.35 -20.40 -35.84
N HIS A 191 -0.20 -21.22 -36.88
CA HIS A 191 0.11 -20.76 -38.23
C HIS A 191 -1.00 -19.88 -38.86
N ASN A 192 -2.24 -20.01 -38.40
CA ASN A 192 -3.32 -19.15 -38.90
C ASN A 192 -3.10 -17.70 -38.41
N PRO A 193 -2.95 -16.71 -39.31
CA PRO A 193 -2.65 -15.33 -38.94
C PRO A 193 -3.77 -14.65 -38.15
N ARG A 194 -5.01 -15.17 -38.21
CA ARG A 194 -6.12 -14.71 -37.36
C ARG A 194 -6.11 -15.31 -35.96
N CYS A 195 -5.39 -16.40 -35.75
CA CYS A 195 -5.30 -17.07 -34.46
C CYS A 195 -4.03 -16.63 -33.73
N SER A 196 -2.85 -16.82 -34.34
CA SER A 196 -1.53 -16.46 -33.79
C SER A 196 -1.31 -16.84 -32.32
N ALA A 197 -2.08 -17.80 -31.80
CA ALA A 197 -2.04 -18.15 -30.39
C ALA A 197 -0.74 -18.88 -30.08
N PHE A 198 -0.14 -18.56 -28.93
CA PHE A 198 1.04 -19.25 -28.42
C PHE A 198 0.67 -20.69 -28.02
N LEU A 199 1.41 -21.67 -28.55
CA LEU A 199 1.17 -23.11 -28.35
C LEU A 199 2.19 -23.77 -27.41
N GLY A 200 3.25 -23.06 -27.02
CA GLY A 200 4.32 -23.57 -26.15
C GLY A 200 5.70 -23.58 -26.82
N PRO A 201 6.72 -24.14 -26.15
CA PRO A 201 8.06 -24.24 -26.71
C PRO A 201 8.13 -25.29 -27.84
N ALA A 202 8.93 -25.01 -28.87
CA ALA A 202 9.24 -25.98 -29.91
C ALA A 202 10.17 -27.04 -29.34
N VAL A 203 9.70 -28.29 -29.32
CA VAL A 203 10.54 -29.44 -29.00
C VAL A 203 11.59 -29.55 -30.11
N GLY A 204 12.85 -29.30 -29.77
CA GLY A 204 13.97 -29.60 -30.66
C GLY A 204 13.91 -31.09 -31.01
N ASN A 205 14.12 -31.42 -32.28
CA ASN A 205 13.95 -32.77 -32.81
C ASN A 205 14.76 -33.80 -31.99
N GLU A 206 14.12 -34.46 -31.04
CA GLU A 206 14.54 -35.77 -30.57
C GLU A 206 13.31 -36.68 -30.65
N ARG A 207 13.35 -37.49 -31.71
CA ARG A 207 12.37 -38.52 -32.00
C ARG A 207 12.42 -39.54 -30.87
N ASP A 208 11.68 -39.35 -29.78
CA ASP A 208 11.33 -40.47 -28.91
C ASP A 208 10.12 -40.16 -27.99
N LYS A 209 9.12 -41.05 -28.14
CA LYS A 209 7.99 -41.35 -27.24
C LYS A 209 6.86 -40.32 -27.13
N VAL A 210 6.02 -40.32 -28.16
CA VAL A 210 4.57 -40.04 -28.01
C VAL A 210 3.92 -41.19 -27.23
N PRO A 211 3.07 -40.89 -26.24
CA PRO A 211 1.75 -41.51 -26.27
C PRO A 211 0.66 -40.45 -26.06
N GLY A 212 -0.29 -40.39 -27.02
CA GLY A 212 -1.59 -39.77 -26.79
C GLY A 212 -1.94 -38.60 -27.69
N ILE A 213 -2.26 -38.91 -28.96
CA ILE A 213 -3.38 -38.37 -29.75
C ILE A 213 -3.99 -37.05 -29.23
N LEU A 214 -3.64 -35.93 -29.87
CA LEU A 214 -4.44 -34.71 -29.81
C LEU A 214 -5.72 -34.93 -30.63
N ARG A 215 -6.79 -35.39 -29.97
CA ARG A 215 -8.15 -35.31 -30.52
C ARG A 215 -8.78 -34.04 -29.97
N VAL A 216 -8.99 -33.06 -30.84
CA VAL A 216 -9.76 -31.85 -30.50
C VAL A 216 -11.24 -32.24 -30.38
N PRO A 217 -11.91 -32.10 -29.22
CA PRO A 217 -13.35 -32.27 -29.16
C PRO A 217 -14.02 -30.96 -29.55
N HIS A 218 -14.73 -31.07 -30.66
CA HIS A 218 -15.81 -30.19 -31.10
C HIS A 218 -16.74 -29.82 -29.94
N ALA A 219 -17.15 -28.55 -29.89
CA ALA A 219 -18.10 -28.02 -28.92
C ALA A 219 -19.39 -28.84 -28.86
N ARG A 220 -19.75 -29.40 -27.70
CA ARG A 220 -21.14 -29.73 -27.35
C ARG A 220 -21.42 -29.58 -25.85
N ARG A 221 -22.41 -28.71 -25.60
CA ARG A 221 -23.61 -28.92 -24.77
C ARG A 221 -23.42 -29.31 -23.29
N ILE A 222 -23.79 -28.33 -22.48
CA ILE A 222 -24.10 -28.40 -21.04
C ILE A 222 -24.92 -29.66 -20.71
N GLN A 223 -24.37 -30.51 -19.84
CA GLN A 223 -25.15 -31.39 -18.98
C GLN A 223 -24.73 -31.13 -17.53
N LYS A 224 -25.75 -30.81 -16.73
CA LYS A 224 -25.71 -30.73 -15.28
C LYS A 224 -25.33 -32.09 -14.71
N PHE A 225 -24.37 -32.17 -13.78
CA PHE A 225 -24.56 -32.68 -12.41
C PHE A 225 -23.26 -32.61 -11.59
N ASN A 226 -23.22 -31.58 -10.74
CA ASN A 226 -22.98 -31.62 -9.29
C ASN A 226 -21.92 -32.57 -8.69
N ARG A 227 -20.85 -31.99 -8.11
CA ARG A 227 -20.33 -32.36 -6.77
C ARG A 227 -19.36 -31.29 -6.24
N PHE A 228 -19.89 -30.15 -5.82
CA PHE A 228 -19.16 -29.23 -4.94
C PHE A 228 -19.37 -29.73 -3.50
N SER A 229 -18.44 -30.52 -2.98
CA SER A 229 -18.25 -30.61 -1.55
C SER A 229 -17.43 -29.38 -1.15
N ILE A 230 -18.17 -28.37 -0.70
CA ILE A 230 -17.64 -27.27 0.09
C ILE A 230 -17.09 -27.89 1.37
N LEU A 231 -15.77 -27.97 1.50
CA LEU A 231 -15.13 -28.00 2.81
C LEU A 231 -14.66 -26.58 3.09
N GLU A 232 -15.50 -25.85 3.81
CA GLU A 232 -15.15 -24.60 4.46
C GLU A 232 -14.08 -24.88 5.52
N ASP A 233 -12.82 -24.61 5.21
CA ASP A 233 -11.83 -24.30 6.25
C ASP A 233 -11.89 -22.81 6.58
N ARG A 234 -12.93 -22.45 7.34
CA ARG A 234 -13.00 -21.22 8.12
C ARG A 234 -12.03 -21.29 9.31
N LYS A 235 -10.72 -21.16 9.11
CA LYS A 235 -9.75 -20.92 10.21
C LYS A 235 -8.55 -20.03 9.86
N ALA A 236 -8.76 -19.01 9.02
CA ALA A 236 -7.75 -17.94 8.81
C ALA A 236 -8.21 -16.55 9.29
N GLY A 237 -9.31 -16.47 10.07
CA GLY A 237 -9.82 -15.20 10.61
C GLY A 237 -9.31 -14.85 12.02
N SER A 238 -8.75 -15.80 12.77
CA SER A 238 -8.50 -15.60 14.20
C SER A 238 -7.21 -14.85 14.53
N LEU A 239 -6.12 -15.02 13.76
CA LEU A 239 -4.84 -14.37 14.09
C LEU A 239 -4.79 -12.91 13.64
N ALA A 240 -5.32 -12.61 12.44
CA ALA A 240 -5.40 -11.22 11.97
C ALA A 240 -6.35 -10.39 12.84
N GLN A 241 -7.48 -10.96 13.28
CA GLN A 241 -8.40 -10.29 14.20
C GLN A 241 -7.83 -10.19 15.62
N ALA A 242 -7.05 -11.17 16.10
CA ALA A 242 -6.37 -11.08 17.39
C ALA A 242 -5.29 -9.99 17.40
N VAL A 243 -4.54 -9.82 16.31
CA VAL A 243 -3.51 -8.77 16.17
C VAL A 243 -4.16 -7.39 16.07
N ILE A 244 -5.25 -7.24 15.31
CA ILE A 244 -6.00 -5.98 15.20
C ILE A 244 -6.70 -5.64 16.53
N ALA A 245 -7.29 -6.63 17.22
CA ALA A 245 -7.92 -6.44 18.53
C ALA A 245 -6.92 -6.11 19.63
N TRP A 246 -5.73 -6.71 19.61
CA TRP A 246 -4.62 -6.37 20.51
C TRP A 246 -4.10 -4.95 20.24
N TRP A 247 -3.99 -4.55 18.97
CA TRP A 247 -3.57 -3.20 18.59
C TRP A 247 -4.59 -2.14 19.03
N ASN A 248 -5.88 -2.33 18.77
CA ASN A 248 -6.92 -1.39 19.21
C ASN A 248 -7.07 -1.30 20.73
N SER A 249 -6.92 -2.42 21.46
CA SER A 249 -7.02 -2.43 22.94
C SER A 249 -5.85 -1.73 23.63
N ARG A 250 -4.74 -1.47 22.93
CA ARG A 250 -3.54 -0.84 23.49
C ARG A 250 -3.52 0.69 23.36
N TRP A 251 -4.35 1.27 22.48
CA TRP A 251 -4.41 2.72 22.26
C TRP A 251 -5.57 3.43 22.99
N ASP A 252 -6.61 2.71 23.43
CA ASP A 252 -7.75 3.28 24.17
C ASP A 252 -7.51 3.41 25.69
N ALA A 253 -6.29 3.19 26.17
CA ALA A 253 -5.94 3.30 27.59
C ALA A 253 -5.17 4.58 27.95
N THR A 254 -5.54 5.73 27.38
CA THR A 254 -5.31 7.05 28.00
C THR A 254 -6.16 8.14 27.31
N ILE A 255 -7.41 8.27 27.73
CA ILE A 255 -8.13 9.54 27.95
C ILE A 255 -8.83 9.41 29.31
#